data_AF-A0A2N3QML3-F1
#
_entry.id   AF-A0A2N3QML3-F1
#
_cell.length_a   1.000
_cell.length_b   1.000
_cell.length_c   1.000
_cell.angle_alpha   90.00
_cell.angle_beta   90.00
_cell.angle_gamma   90.00
#
_symmetry.space_group_name_H-M   'P 1'
#
loop_
_entity.id
_entity.type
_entity.pdbx_description
1 polymer ?
#
loop_
_entity_poly.entity_id
_entity_poly.type
_entity_poly.pdbx_seq_one_letter_code
_entity_poly.pdbx_strand_id
1 'polypeptide(L)'
;MAANHSTTNDEWNRILHSSLADFASLPPQKLQRLAQEQSQEWQRKCLDSMAALLKAHSGVSVTQRIKGIKGTVNPIGQPYGGFLPVKTMEKVILSDQKPPFDHTQEQPSAGTIGTAVDYLTRFNLTQDAQASFHISLLGANRLEKIPMAEDLLANLHGLDDTSIKAALRLAGFDVAYRAGLAGYRPVEDMVISTEAVANIRWMVERSLSFFEKYGPIVCDEPTFSP
;
A
#
# COMPACT_ATOMS: atom_id res chain seq x y z
N MET A 1 -6.51 -4.00 49.28
CA MET A 1 -7.10 -5.34 49.12
C MET A 1 -6.33 -6.04 48.02
N ALA A 2 -5.38 -6.88 48.42
CA ALA A 2 -4.49 -7.63 47.53
C ALA A 2 -4.82 -9.12 47.63
N ALA A 3 -4.47 -9.87 46.58
CA ALA A 3 -4.65 -11.32 46.35
C ALA A 3 -6.03 -11.70 45.76
N ASN A 4 -6.18 -12.53 44.72
CA ASN A 4 -5.38 -13.66 44.25
C ASN A 4 -5.50 -13.85 42.72
N HIS A 5 -4.41 -13.71 41.96
CA HIS A 5 -4.35 -14.15 40.55
C HIS A 5 -3.03 -14.86 40.18
N SER A 6 -2.29 -15.44 41.13
CA SER A 6 -1.11 -16.29 40.83
C SER A 6 -1.28 -17.78 41.21
N THR A 7 -2.42 -18.19 41.73
CA THR A 7 -2.56 -19.52 42.33
C THR A 7 -2.63 -20.67 41.34
N THR A 8 -3.13 -20.46 40.12
CA THR A 8 -3.37 -21.57 39.17
C THR A 8 -2.09 -22.11 38.54
N ASN A 9 -1.16 -21.25 38.12
CA ASN A 9 0.08 -21.69 37.46
C ASN A 9 1.09 -22.30 38.45
N ASP A 10 1.08 -21.84 39.71
CA ASP A 10 1.90 -22.38 40.79
C ASP A 10 1.37 -23.72 41.32
N GLU A 11 0.04 -23.92 41.38
CA GLU A 11 -0.55 -25.23 41.68
C GLU A 11 -0.23 -26.26 40.60
N TRP A 12 -0.29 -25.89 39.32
CA TRP A 12 0.03 -26.79 38.22
C TRP A 12 1.50 -27.23 38.21
N ASN A 13 2.43 -26.30 38.42
CA ASN A 13 3.84 -26.67 38.54
C ASN A 13 4.11 -27.54 39.76
N ARG A 14 3.41 -27.32 40.89
CA ARG A 14 3.48 -28.24 42.04
C ARG A 14 2.91 -29.61 41.73
N ILE A 15 1.82 -29.71 40.96
CA ILE A 15 1.17 -30.98 40.61
C ILE A 15 1.99 -31.74 39.55
N LEU A 16 2.52 -31.07 38.54
CA LEU A 16 3.42 -31.65 37.52
C LEU A 16 4.74 -32.15 38.11
N HIS A 17 5.20 -31.54 39.20
CA HIS A 17 6.39 -31.94 39.95
C HIS A 17 6.09 -32.73 41.24
N SER A 18 4.83 -33.05 41.51
CA SER A 18 4.43 -33.97 42.59
C SER A 18 4.58 -35.43 42.15
N SER A 19 4.54 -36.35 43.12
CA SER A 19 4.65 -37.77 42.79
C SER A 19 3.41 -38.24 42.02
N LEU A 20 3.56 -39.25 41.17
CA LEU A 20 2.46 -39.87 40.43
C LEU A 20 1.29 -40.32 41.32
N ALA A 21 1.53 -40.59 42.61
CA ALA A 21 0.50 -40.98 43.57
C ALA A 21 -0.43 -39.81 43.96
N ASP A 22 0.10 -38.58 44.03
CA ASP A 22 -0.66 -37.40 44.40
C ASP A 22 -1.60 -36.97 43.27
N PHE A 23 -1.16 -37.11 42.03
CA PHE A 23 -1.97 -36.85 40.83
C PHE A 23 -3.14 -37.84 40.69
N ALA A 24 -2.90 -39.13 40.97
CA ALA A 24 -3.89 -40.19 40.90
C ALA A 24 -4.99 -40.08 41.98
N SER A 25 -4.76 -39.30 43.03
CA SER A 25 -5.71 -39.09 44.13
C SER A 25 -6.76 -37.99 43.86
N LEU A 26 -6.62 -37.25 42.76
CA LEU A 26 -7.49 -36.11 42.47
C LEU A 26 -8.88 -36.56 41.97
N PRO A 27 -9.98 -35.92 42.44
CA PRO A 27 -11.31 -36.27 41.98
C PRO A 27 -11.48 -35.97 40.47
N PRO A 28 -12.19 -36.83 39.71
CA PRO A 28 -12.36 -36.67 38.26
C PRO A 28 -12.89 -35.31 37.82
N GLN A 29 -13.79 -34.70 38.60
CA GLN A 29 -14.34 -33.37 38.34
C GLN A 29 -13.29 -32.27 38.43
N LYS A 30 -12.33 -32.39 39.37
CA LYS A 30 -11.23 -31.43 39.51
C LYS A 30 -10.27 -31.56 38.34
N LEU A 31 -9.96 -32.78 37.88
CA LEU A 31 -9.14 -33.03 36.70
C LEU A 31 -9.76 -32.47 35.41
N GLN A 32 -11.07 -32.65 35.22
CA GLN A 32 -11.78 -32.10 34.05
C GLN A 32 -11.78 -30.57 34.03
N ARG A 33 -12.06 -29.94 35.17
CA ARG A 33 -12.03 -28.47 35.30
C ARG A 33 -10.63 -27.92 35.00
N LEU A 34 -9.61 -28.57 35.56
CA LEU A 34 -8.21 -28.24 35.35
C LEU A 34 -7.81 -28.39 33.86
N ALA A 35 -8.21 -29.48 33.19
CA ALA A 35 -7.95 -29.66 31.76
C ALA A 35 -8.67 -28.59 30.90
N GLN A 36 -9.89 -28.20 31.26
CA GLN A 36 -10.62 -27.12 30.58
C GLN A 36 -9.94 -25.76 30.77
N GLU A 37 -9.49 -25.45 31.99
CA GLU A 37 -8.79 -24.20 32.31
C GLU A 37 -7.44 -24.12 31.57
N GLN A 38 -6.68 -25.22 31.50
CA GLN A 38 -5.46 -25.28 30.67
C GLN A 38 -5.77 -25.13 29.18
N SER A 39 -6.84 -25.75 28.67
CA SER A 39 -7.25 -25.60 27.27
C SER A 39 -7.62 -24.15 26.94
N GLN A 40 -8.32 -23.46 27.84
CA GLN A 40 -8.68 -22.04 27.66
C GLN A 40 -7.45 -21.13 27.76
N GLU A 41 -6.54 -21.40 28.70
CA GLU A 41 -5.30 -20.63 28.84
C GLU A 41 -4.36 -20.87 27.63
N TRP A 42 -4.30 -22.10 27.12
CA TRP A 42 -3.57 -22.43 25.90
C TRP A 42 -4.19 -21.75 24.69
N GLN A 43 -5.51 -21.79 24.53
CA GLN A 43 -6.22 -21.07 23.47
C GLN A 43 -5.97 -19.56 23.55
N ARG A 44 -5.97 -18.97 24.75
CA ARG A 44 -5.65 -17.55 24.95
C ARG A 44 -4.21 -17.23 24.59
N LYS A 45 -3.24 -18.06 25.02
CA LYS A 45 -1.82 -17.91 24.64
C LYS A 45 -1.60 -18.07 23.14
N CYS A 46 -2.33 -18.98 22.48
CA CYS A 46 -2.33 -19.12 21.04
C CYS A 46 -2.91 -17.88 20.35
N LEU A 47 -4.05 -17.35 20.81
CA LEU A 47 -4.64 -16.13 20.28
C LEU A 47 -3.73 -14.90 20.50
N ASP A 48 -3.10 -14.79 21.67
CA ASP A 48 -2.16 -13.71 21.97
C ASP A 48 -0.88 -13.84 21.14
N SER A 49 -0.40 -15.07 20.90
CA SER A 49 0.75 -15.34 20.03
C SER A 49 0.41 -15.10 18.55
N MET A 50 -0.80 -15.45 18.11
CA MET A 50 -1.31 -15.13 16.78
C MET A 50 -1.52 -13.63 16.62
N ALA A 51 -2.05 -12.94 17.62
CA ALA A 51 -2.18 -11.48 17.62
C ALA A 51 -0.81 -10.80 17.63
N ALA A 52 0.17 -11.32 18.38
CA ALA A 52 1.55 -10.85 18.37
C ALA A 52 2.24 -11.13 17.03
N LEU A 53 2.00 -12.29 16.42
CA LEU A 53 2.47 -12.62 15.07
C LEU A 53 1.80 -11.72 14.02
N LEU A 54 0.50 -11.45 14.12
CA LEU A 54 -0.22 -10.51 13.25
C LEU A 54 0.28 -9.07 13.45
N LYS A 55 0.69 -8.70 14.66
CA LYS A 55 1.28 -7.40 15.00
C LYS A 55 2.76 -7.30 14.60
N ALA A 56 3.47 -8.43 14.50
CA ALA A 56 4.83 -8.52 13.98
C ALA A 56 4.85 -8.59 12.44
N HIS A 57 3.81 -9.19 11.84
CA HIS A 57 3.59 -9.29 10.39
C HIS A 57 2.71 -8.17 9.84
N SER A 58 2.25 -7.22 10.67
CA SER A 58 1.75 -5.94 10.16
C SER A 58 2.95 -5.19 9.60
N GLY A 59 3.26 -5.47 8.34
CA GLY A 59 4.46 -5.02 7.65
C GLY A 59 4.64 -3.52 7.84
N VAL A 60 5.58 -3.16 8.71
CA VAL A 60 5.98 -1.77 8.93
C VAL A 60 6.32 -1.16 7.58
N SER A 61 5.82 0.04 7.29
CA SER A 61 5.98 0.64 5.97
C SER A 61 7.46 0.76 5.60
N VAL A 62 7.79 0.79 4.31
CA VAL A 62 9.17 1.02 3.83
C VAL A 62 9.76 2.25 4.52
N THR A 63 8.96 3.31 4.71
CA THR A 63 9.36 4.52 5.42
C THR A 63 9.70 4.27 6.89
N GLN A 64 8.91 3.48 7.61
CA GLN A 64 9.20 3.11 9.00
C GLN A 64 10.46 2.25 9.11
N ARG A 65 10.69 1.35 8.14
CA ARG A 65 11.94 0.56 8.07
C ARG A 65 13.16 1.44 7.84
N ILE A 66 13.07 2.39 6.91
CA ILE A 66 14.15 3.35 6.62
C ILE A 66 14.42 4.28 7.82
N LYS A 67 13.36 4.85 8.42
CA LYS A 67 13.47 5.72 9.60
C LYS A 67 13.89 4.98 10.87
N GLY A 68 13.89 3.65 10.84
CA GLY A 68 14.08 2.82 12.00
C GLY A 68 12.87 2.81 12.93
N ILE A 69 12.82 1.77 13.77
CA ILE A 69 11.84 1.57 14.82
C ILE A 69 12.63 1.54 16.12
N LYS A 70 12.38 2.50 17.00
CA LYS A 70 13.09 2.63 18.27
C LYS A 70 13.05 1.30 19.05
N GLY A 71 14.21 0.70 19.29
CA GLY A 71 14.34 -0.56 20.03
C GLY A 71 14.13 -1.83 19.20
N THR A 72 13.93 -1.73 17.88
CA THR A 72 13.71 -2.90 17.01
C THR A 72 14.55 -2.85 15.73
N VAL A 73 14.56 -1.73 15.02
CA VAL A 73 15.27 -1.57 13.73
C VAL A 73 16.03 -0.26 13.75
N ASN A 74 17.34 -0.29 13.52
CA ASN A 74 18.12 0.94 13.39
C ASN A 74 17.76 1.66 12.08
N PRO A 75 17.69 3.01 12.08
CA PRO A 75 17.50 3.78 10.85
C PRO A 75 18.58 3.46 9.83
N ILE A 76 18.17 3.28 8.58
CA ILE A 76 19.07 3.14 7.43
C ILE A 76 19.09 4.50 6.73
N GLY A 77 20.14 5.28 6.98
CA GLY A 77 20.36 6.57 6.32
C GLY A 77 20.98 6.40 4.94
N GLN A 78 20.59 7.24 3.99
CA GLN A 78 21.33 7.40 2.74
C GLN A 78 22.68 8.07 3.06
N PRO A 79 23.82 7.60 2.51
CA PRO A 79 25.11 8.23 2.71
C PRO A 79 25.11 9.67 2.20
N TYR A 80 25.96 10.52 2.77
CA TYR A 80 26.12 11.89 2.31
C TYR A 80 26.57 11.91 0.84
N GLY A 81 25.82 12.60 -0.02
CA GLY A 81 26.05 12.59 -1.47
C GLY A 81 25.38 11.43 -2.23
N GLY A 82 24.63 10.56 -1.54
CA GLY A 82 23.89 9.45 -2.15
C GLY A 82 24.74 8.21 -2.43
N PHE A 83 24.07 7.10 -2.80
CA PHE A 83 24.74 5.84 -3.12
C PHE A 83 25.48 5.88 -4.46
N LEU A 84 25.09 6.80 -5.35
CA LEU A 84 25.65 6.94 -6.69
C LEU A 84 26.35 8.30 -6.80
N PRO A 85 27.63 8.34 -7.17
CA PRO A 85 28.35 9.61 -7.32
C PRO A 85 27.91 10.32 -8.60
N VAL A 86 26.94 11.23 -8.50
CA VAL A 86 26.34 11.97 -9.65
C VAL A 86 27.39 12.59 -10.57
N LYS A 87 28.53 13.03 -10.04
CA LYS A 87 29.67 13.59 -10.80
C LYS A 87 30.29 12.63 -11.83
N THR A 88 30.04 11.32 -11.72
CA THR A 88 30.53 10.31 -12.67
C THR A 88 29.51 9.99 -13.76
N MET A 89 28.33 10.60 -13.72
CA MET A 89 27.27 10.38 -14.69
C MET A 89 27.29 11.46 -15.78
N GLU A 90 26.89 11.07 -16.99
CA GLU A 90 26.63 12.01 -18.06
C GLU A 90 25.21 12.57 -17.93
N LYS A 91 25.06 13.89 -18.08
CA LYS A 91 23.76 14.55 -18.13
C LYS A 91 23.28 14.66 -19.57
N VAL A 92 22.27 13.88 -19.94
CA VAL A 92 21.58 13.99 -21.22
C VAL A 92 20.27 14.76 -21.02
N ILE A 93 20.09 15.86 -21.75
CA ILE A 93 18.83 16.62 -21.76
C ILE A 93 17.95 16.10 -22.89
N LEU A 94 16.78 15.58 -22.54
CA LEU A 94 15.76 15.14 -23.50
C LEU A 94 14.75 16.30 -23.69
N SER A 95 15.07 17.21 -24.60
CA SER A 95 14.19 18.34 -24.92
C SER A 95 13.21 17.97 -26.02
N ASP A 96 11.95 18.33 -25.82
CA ASP A 96 10.88 18.25 -26.82
C ASP A 96 10.40 19.64 -27.27
N GLN A 97 11.08 20.71 -26.85
CA GLN A 97 10.78 22.13 -27.12
C GLN A 97 9.35 22.58 -26.73
N LYS A 98 8.62 21.79 -25.94
CA LYS A 98 7.27 22.11 -25.45
C LYS A 98 7.39 22.63 -24.01
N PRO A 99 7.39 23.94 -23.73
CA PRO A 99 7.43 24.39 -22.33
C PRO A 99 6.14 23.95 -21.63
N PRO A 100 6.20 23.32 -20.43
CA PRO A 100 4.97 23.03 -19.69
C PRO A 100 4.23 24.33 -19.38
N PHE A 101 2.89 24.29 -19.41
CA PHE A 101 2.08 25.38 -18.89
C PHE A 101 2.36 25.57 -17.40
N ASP A 102 2.18 26.79 -16.90
CA ASP A 102 2.36 27.06 -15.48
C ASP A 102 1.42 26.20 -14.64
N HIS A 103 2.00 25.39 -13.76
CA HIS A 103 1.32 24.53 -12.80
C HIS A 103 0.33 25.26 -11.87
N THR A 104 0.39 26.60 -11.78
CA THR A 104 -0.62 27.37 -11.04
C THR A 104 -1.96 27.48 -11.78
N GLN A 105 -1.98 27.18 -13.08
CA GLN A 105 -3.15 27.26 -13.96
C GLN A 105 -3.81 25.89 -14.20
N GLU A 106 -3.20 24.80 -13.72
CA GLU A 106 -3.74 23.45 -13.89
C GLU A 106 -4.63 23.03 -12.71
N GLN A 107 -5.77 22.43 -13.04
CA GLN A 107 -6.65 21.75 -12.08
C GLN A 107 -7.01 20.38 -12.66
N PRO A 108 -7.03 19.30 -11.84
CA PRO A 108 -6.97 19.24 -10.38
C PRO A 108 -5.53 19.30 -9.80
N SER A 109 -5.36 18.91 -8.53
CA SER A 109 -4.06 18.93 -7.84
C SER A 109 -2.94 18.18 -8.58
N ALA A 110 -1.70 18.64 -8.42
CA ALA A 110 -0.50 18.00 -8.99
C ALA A 110 -0.37 16.51 -8.66
N GLY A 111 -0.85 16.06 -7.49
CA GLY A 111 -0.84 14.64 -7.13
C GLY A 111 -1.78 13.79 -8.00
N THR A 112 -2.98 14.30 -8.29
CA THR A 112 -3.93 13.66 -9.20
C THR A 112 -3.40 13.66 -10.64
N ILE A 113 -2.83 14.79 -11.08
CA ILE A 113 -2.20 14.91 -12.40
C ILE A 113 -1.06 13.91 -12.57
N GLY A 114 -0.14 13.83 -11.60
CA GLY A 114 0.97 12.88 -11.64
C GLY A 114 0.51 11.42 -11.69
N THR A 115 -0.56 11.08 -10.96
CA THR A 115 -1.16 9.75 -10.99
C THR A 115 -1.77 9.45 -12.37
N ALA A 116 -2.50 10.41 -12.96
CA ALA A 116 -3.06 10.25 -14.30
C ALA A 116 -1.97 10.09 -15.37
N VAL A 117 -0.85 10.84 -15.26
CA VAL A 117 0.30 10.71 -16.16
C VAL A 117 0.93 9.32 -16.06
N ASP A 118 1.17 8.81 -14.85
CA ASP A 118 1.71 7.45 -14.65
C ASP A 118 0.79 6.40 -15.29
N TYR A 119 -0.50 6.41 -14.94
CA TYR A 119 -1.44 5.39 -15.41
C TYR A 119 -1.71 5.47 -16.92
N LEU A 120 -1.81 6.68 -17.50
CA LEU A 120 -1.90 6.85 -18.95
C LEU A 120 -0.63 6.38 -19.65
N THR A 121 0.56 6.64 -19.09
CA THR A 121 1.82 6.17 -19.67
C THR A 121 1.85 4.64 -19.72
N ARG A 122 1.49 3.97 -18.61
CA ARG A 122 1.38 2.50 -18.56
C ARG A 122 0.37 1.99 -19.58
N PHE A 123 -0.84 2.56 -19.60
CA PHE A 123 -1.88 2.16 -20.54
C PHE A 123 -1.42 2.29 -22.00
N ASN A 124 -0.75 3.38 -22.37
CA ASN A 124 -0.27 3.55 -23.74
C ASN A 124 0.89 2.60 -24.09
N LEU A 125 1.67 2.13 -23.11
CA LEU A 125 2.72 1.14 -23.32
C LEU A 125 2.19 -0.31 -23.36
N THR A 126 1.21 -0.65 -22.53
CA THR A 126 0.73 -2.04 -22.35
C THR A 126 -0.58 -2.33 -23.08
N GLN A 127 -1.33 -1.29 -23.44
CA GLN A 127 -2.71 -1.37 -23.93
C GLN A 127 -3.67 -2.04 -22.94
N ASP A 128 -3.32 -2.08 -21.65
CA ASP A 128 -4.14 -2.64 -20.58
C ASP A 128 -4.58 -1.54 -19.61
N ALA A 129 -5.77 -1.00 -19.87
CA ALA A 129 -6.36 0.05 -19.04
C ALA A 129 -6.76 -0.48 -17.65
N GLN A 130 -7.22 -1.72 -17.57
CA GLN A 130 -7.68 -2.33 -16.31
C GLN A 130 -6.51 -2.51 -15.34
N ALA A 131 -5.39 -3.05 -15.81
CA ALA A 131 -4.17 -3.20 -15.01
C ALA A 131 -3.58 -1.83 -14.65
N SER A 132 -3.53 -0.90 -15.61
CA SER A 132 -2.95 0.43 -15.40
C SER A 132 -3.70 1.25 -14.35
N PHE A 133 -5.03 1.16 -14.32
CA PHE A 133 -5.88 1.87 -13.35
C PHE A 133 -6.36 0.96 -12.21
N HIS A 134 -5.70 -0.16 -11.96
CA HIS A 134 -6.14 -1.13 -10.95
C HIS A 134 -6.36 -0.50 -9.56
N ILE A 135 -5.46 0.38 -9.11
CA ILE A 135 -5.61 1.05 -7.81
C ILE A 135 -6.81 2.00 -7.79
N SER A 136 -7.07 2.70 -8.89
CA SER A 136 -8.27 3.53 -9.04
C SER A 136 -9.54 2.69 -8.97
N LEU A 137 -9.56 1.51 -9.59
CA LEU A 137 -10.69 0.57 -9.52
C LEU A 137 -10.93 0.08 -8.08
N LEU A 138 -9.86 -0.26 -7.33
CA LEU A 138 -9.98 -0.61 -5.92
C LEU A 138 -10.54 0.55 -5.08
N GLY A 139 -10.16 1.79 -5.40
CA GLY A 139 -10.70 3.00 -4.78
C GLY A 139 -12.18 3.21 -5.09
N ALA A 140 -12.58 3.03 -6.34
CA ALA A 140 -13.98 3.11 -6.76
C ALA A 140 -14.83 2.01 -6.10
N ASN A 141 -14.29 0.80 -5.92
CA ASN A 141 -14.95 -0.28 -5.19
C ASN A 141 -15.26 0.10 -3.73
N ARG A 142 -14.30 0.73 -3.03
CA ARG A 142 -14.49 1.19 -1.64
C ARG A 142 -15.57 2.27 -1.51
N LEU A 143 -15.88 2.96 -2.60
CA LEU A 143 -16.90 4.00 -2.69
C LEU A 143 -18.20 3.50 -3.32
N GLU A 144 -18.30 2.21 -3.66
CA GLU A 144 -19.44 1.61 -4.37
C GLU A 144 -19.73 2.27 -5.74
N LYS A 145 -18.67 2.76 -6.41
CA LYS A 145 -18.72 3.49 -7.70
C LYS A 145 -18.07 2.73 -8.87
N ILE A 146 -18.00 1.40 -8.80
CA ILE A 146 -17.42 0.57 -9.88
C ILE A 146 -18.04 0.85 -11.25
N PRO A 147 -19.38 0.91 -11.42
CA PRO A 147 -19.97 1.15 -12.74
C PRO A 147 -19.48 2.45 -13.39
N MET A 148 -19.36 3.52 -12.60
CA MET A 148 -18.79 4.79 -13.09
C MET A 148 -17.32 4.64 -13.49
N ALA A 149 -16.52 3.91 -12.72
CA ALA A 149 -15.12 3.68 -13.05
C ALA A 149 -14.96 2.84 -14.32
N GLU A 150 -15.82 1.84 -14.54
CA GLU A 150 -15.86 1.04 -15.76
C GLU A 150 -16.27 1.87 -16.98
N ASP A 151 -17.26 2.76 -16.84
CA ASP A 151 -17.64 3.71 -17.90
C ASP A 151 -16.49 4.66 -18.26
N LEU A 152 -15.76 5.17 -17.26
CA LEU A 152 -14.59 6.01 -17.50
C LEU A 152 -13.46 5.22 -18.17
N LEU A 153 -13.24 3.96 -17.79
CA LEU A 153 -12.27 3.07 -18.43
C LEU A 153 -12.61 2.80 -19.90
N ALA A 154 -13.89 2.59 -20.20
CA ALA A 154 -14.35 2.34 -21.57
C ALA A 154 -14.10 3.54 -22.51
N ASN A 155 -13.94 4.75 -21.95
CA ASN A 155 -13.61 5.96 -22.70
C ASN A 155 -12.10 6.18 -22.90
N LEU A 156 -11.23 5.27 -22.44
CA LEU A 156 -9.78 5.37 -22.65
C LEU A 156 -9.39 4.79 -24.01
N HIS A 157 -9.09 5.67 -24.96
CA HIS A 157 -8.69 5.33 -26.33
C HIS A 157 -7.30 5.86 -26.72
N GLY A 158 -6.63 6.59 -25.83
CA GLY A 158 -5.30 7.13 -26.06
C GLY A 158 -5.06 8.44 -25.31
N LEU A 159 -4.61 9.48 -26.03
CA LEU A 159 -4.25 10.80 -25.49
C LEU A 159 -5.14 11.94 -26.02
N ASP A 160 -6.31 11.61 -26.55
CA ASP A 160 -7.32 12.61 -26.87
C ASP A 160 -7.90 13.25 -25.58
N ASP A 161 -8.55 14.39 -25.74
CA ASP A 161 -9.10 15.16 -24.60
C ASP A 161 -10.10 14.35 -23.75
N THR A 162 -10.90 13.48 -24.37
CA THR A 162 -11.89 12.65 -23.67
C THR A 162 -11.19 11.60 -22.84
N SER A 163 -10.22 10.88 -23.42
CA SER A 163 -9.39 9.91 -22.70
C SER A 163 -8.67 10.54 -21.51
N ILE A 164 -8.05 11.71 -21.69
CA ILE A 164 -7.30 12.37 -20.61
C ILE A 164 -8.24 12.82 -19.48
N LYS A 165 -9.41 13.37 -19.82
CA LYS A 165 -10.43 13.76 -18.82
C LYS A 165 -10.97 12.55 -18.07
N ALA A 166 -11.16 11.41 -18.74
CA ALA A 166 -11.59 10.17 -18.11
C ALA A 166 -10.50 9.62 -17.16
N ALA A 167 -9.25 9.61 -17.61
CA ALA A 167 -8.10 9.20 -16.81
C ALA A 167 -7.90 10.05 -15.55
N LEU A 168 -8.10 11.37 -15.63
CA LEU A 168 -8.04 12.26 -14.46
C LEU A 168 -9.10 11.90 -13.42
N ARG A 169 -10.34 11.63 -13.87
CA ARG A 169 -11.42 11.20 -12.97
C ARG A 169 -11.12 9.83 -12.35
N LEU A 170 -10.63 8.89 -13.14
CA LEU A 170 -10.16 7.60 -12.64
C LEU A 170 -9.07 7.76 -11.60
N ALA A 171 -8.05 8.59 -11.87
CA ALA A 171 -6.98 8.87 -10.92
C ALA A 171 -7.49 9.50 -9.62
N GLY A 172 -8.61 10.23 -9.63
CA GLY A 172 -9.27 10.74 -8.43
C GLY A 172 -9.74 9.64 -7.46
N PHE A 173 -10.07 8.44 -7.95
CA PHE A 173 -10.42 7.31 -7.09
C PHE A 173 -9.22 6.69 -6.37
N ASP A 174 -7.99 6.87 -6.86
CA ASP A 174 -6.77 6.31 -6.26
C ASP A 174 -6.60 6.72 -4.79
N VAL A 175 -6.88 7.99 -4.49
CA VAL A 175 -6.78 8.58 -3.15
C VAL A 175 -7.66 7.83 -2.14
N ALA A 176 -8.85 7.38 -2.55
CA ALA A 176 -9.74 6.60 -1.68
C ALA A 176 -9.13 5.26 -1.27
N TYR A 177 -8.29 4.67 -2.12
CA TYR A 177 -7.56 3.45 -1.80
C TYR A 177 -6.32 3.73 -0.95
N ARG A 178 -5.46 4.68 -1.37
CA ARG A 178 -4.14 4.90 -0.76
C ARG A 178 -4.17 5.76 0.50
N ALA A 179 -4.93 6.85 0.51
CA ALA A 179 -5.03 7.79 1.63
C ALA A 179 -6.28 7.57 2.48
N GLY A 180 -7.23 6.77 1.98
CA GLY A 180 -8.50 6.50 2.63
C GLY A 180 -9.58 7.52 2.27
N LEU A 181 -10.82 7.23 2.71
CA LEU A 181 -12.02 7.96 2.30
C LEU A 181 -12.02 9.45 2.71
N ALA A 182 -11.33 9.81 3.79
CA ALA A 182 -11.25 11.20 4.25
C ALA A 182 -10.55 12.13 3.25
N GLY A 183 -9.61 11.58 2.46
CA GLY A 183 -8.90 12.32 1.41
C GLY A 183 -9.67 12.41 0.09
N TYR A 184 -10.75 11.65 -0.07
CA TYR A 184 -11.50 11.60 -1.33
C TYR A 184 -12.29 12.89 -1.56
N ARG A 185 -12.37 13.27 -2.83
CA ARG A 185 -13.25 14.32 -3.36
C ARG A 185 -14.02 13.72 -4.54
N PRO A 186 -15.34 13.95 -4.65
CA PRO A 186 -16.14 13.46 -5.77
C PRO A 186 -15.49 13.79 -7.11
N VAL A 187 -15.35 12.78 -7.97
CA VAL A 187 -14.69 12.91 -9.28
C VAL A 187 -15.63 13.51 -10.32
N GLU A 188 -16.92 13.46 -10.04
CA GLU A 188 -18.00 14.08 -10.81
C GLU A 188 -17.86 15.60 -10.83
N ASP A 189 -17.51 16.17 -9.68
CA ASP A 189 -17.33 17.60 -9.47
C ASP A 189 -15.90 18.08 -9.80
N MET A 190 -15.06 17.18 -10.33
CA MET A 190 -13.67 17.49 -10.66
C MET A 190 -13.61 18.51 -11.80
N VAL A 191 -13.13 19.70 -11.47
CA VAL A 191 -12.77 20.73 -12.45
C VAL A 191 -11.47 20.30 -13.14
N ILE A 192 -11.52 20.17 -14.46
CA ILE A 192 -10.38 19.83 -15.30
C ILE A 192 -10.12 20.98 -16.24
N SER A 193 -8.98 21.65 -16.08
CA SER A 193 -8.61 22.77 -16.95
C SER A 193 -8.02 22.28 -18.28
N THR A 194 -8.08 23.12 -19.31
CA THR A 194 -7.49 22.82 -20.63
C THR A 194 -5.97 22.71 -20.56
N GLU A 195 -5.35 23.48 -19.68
CA GLU A 195 -3.92 23.49 -19.38
C GLU A 195 -3.50 22.14 -18.80
N ALA A 196 -4.29 21.59 -17.87
CA ALA A 196 -4.03 20.26 -17.29
C ALA A 196 -4.05 19.18 -18.38
N VAL A 197 -5.03 19.21 -19.28
CA VAL A 197 -5.15 18.24 -20.38
C VAL A 197 -3.93 18.31 -21.31
N ALA A 198 -3.52 19.52 -21.70
CA ALA A 198 -2.36 19.71 -22.56
C ALA A 198 -1.04 19.30 -21.88
N ASN A 199 -0.86 19.66 -20.61
CA ASN A 199 0.30 19.27 -19.81
C ASN A 199 0.41 17.74 -19.68
N ILE A 200 -0.70 17.06 -19.36
CA ILE A 200 -0.74 15.59 -19.27
C ILE A 200 -0.35 14.96 -20.60
N ARG A 201 -0.92 15.45 -21.71
CA ARG A 201 -0.56 14.96 -23.05
C ARG A 201 0.94 15.04 -23.30
N TRP A 202 1.56 16.20 -23.05
CA TRP A 202 2.99 16.37 -23.26
C TRP A 202 3.83 15.48 -22.32
N MET A 203 3.44 15.35 -21.06
CA MET A 203 4.14 14.48 -20.10
C MET A 203 4.07 13.00 -20.49
N VAL A 204 2.92 12.53 -20.99
CA VAL A 204 2.79 11.15 -21.46
C VAL A 204 3.59 10.96 -22.76
N GLU A 205 3.47 11.86 -23.73
CA GLU A 205 4.27 11.82 -24.97
C GLU A 205 5.78 11.75 -24.69
N ARG A 206 6.28 12.55 -23.74
CA ARG A 206 7.69 12.50 -23.29
C ARG A 206 8.07 11.13 -22.75
N SER A 207 7.20 10.55 -21.93
CA SER A 207 7.44 9.25 -21.31
C SER A 207 7.45 8.14 -22.36
N LEU A 208 6.53 8.17 -23.32
CA LEU A 208 6.49 7.24 -24.44
C LEU A 208 7.75 7.35 -25.31
N SER A 209 8.17 8.57 -25.65
CA SER A 209 9.41 8.80 -26.42
C SER A 209 10.66 8.29 -25.67
N PHE A 210 10.68 8.39 -24.33
CA PHE A 210 11.75 7.82 -23.53
C PHE A 210 11.81 6.29 -23.68
N PHE A 211 10.69 5.58 -23.52
CA PHE A 211 10.66 4.12 -23.66
C PHE A 211 10.91 3.65 -25.10
N GLU A 212 10.47 4.42 -26.11
CA GLU A 212 10.81 4.14 -27.50
C GLU A 212 12.34 4.20 -27.74
N LYS A 213 13.01 5.20 -27.15
CA LYS A 213 14.45 5.41 -27.34
C LYS A 213 15.32 4.46 -26.52
N TYR A 214 14.93 4.18 -25.27
CA TYR A 214 15.77 3.46 -24.30
C TYR A 214 15.33 2.02 -24.04
N GLY A 215 14.21 1.61 -24.63
CA GLY A 215 13.76 0.22 -24.65
C GLY A 215 12.47 -0.02 -23.86
N PRO A 216 11.79 -1.13 -24.17
CA PRO A 216 10.53 -1.49 -23.52
C PRO A 216 10.76 -1.85 -22.04
N ILE A 217 9.68 -1.81 -21.28
CA ILE A 217 9.67 -2.28 -19.89
C ILE A 217 9.97 -3.79 -19.90
N VAL A 218 11.11 -4.20 -19.32
CA VAL A 218 11.53 -5.62 -19.24
C VAL A 218 11.13 -6.30 -17.93
N CYS A 219 10.86 -5.51 -16.88
CA CYS A 219 10.39 -5.96 -15.58
C CYS A 219 9.64 -4.81 -14.93
N ASP A 220 8.44 -5.08 -14.44
CA ASP A 220 7.67 -4.20 -13.58
C ASP A 220 7.65 -4.76 -12.15
N GLU A 221 7.48 -3.86 -11.18
CA GLU A 221 7.38 -4.15 -9.74
C GLU A 221 8.58 -4.85 -9.07
N PRO A 222 9.21 -4.23 -8.05
CA PRO A 222 10.21 -4.93 -7.27
C PRO A 222 9.57 -6.03 -6.43
N THR A 223 9.80 -7.30 -6.80
CA THR A 223 9.40 -8.44 -5.97
C THR A 223 10.46 -8.67 -4.88
N PHE A 224 10.09 -8.42 -3.63
CA PHE A 224 10.89 -8.85 -2.49
C PHE A 224 10.46 -10.28 -2.15
N SER A 225 11.19 -11.28 -2.67
CA SER A 225 10.99 -12.67 -2.24
C SER A 225 11.27 -12.79 -0.74
N PRO A 226 10.51 -13.59 0.02
CA PRO A 226 10.74 -13.83 1.45
C PRO A 226 12.12 -14.43 1.76
#